data_AF-A0A7J2S647-F1
#
_entry.id   AF-A0A7J2S647-F1
#
_cell.length_a   1.000
_cell.length_b   1.000
_cell.length_c   1.000
_cell.angle_alpha   90.00
_cell.angle_beta   90.00
_cell.angle_gamma   90.00
#
_symmetry.space_group_name_H-M   'P 1'
#
loop_
_entity.id
_entity.type
_entity.pdbx_description
1 polymer ?
#
loop_
_entity_poly.entity_id
_entity_poly.type
_entity_poly.pdbx_seq_one_letter_code
_entity_poly.pdbx_strand_id
1 'polypeptide(L)'
;MLKTIFKNLDFMLVLDMRLKSVYKIPNGKLLKVFLDYDPEKNLIKKISITGDFFVYPEETVELIEKELRGIRVDKDVLLSKIKSIIEREGIEFIGLDAEGLVEGIMLCVA
;
A
#
# COMPACT_ATOMS: atom_id res chain seq x y z
N MET A 1 17.62 -32.95 17.56
CA MET A 1 16.16 -32.71 17.57
C MET A 1 15.78 -31.24 17.83
N LEU A 2 16.60 -30.43 18.52
CA LEU A 2 16.32 -28.99 18.75
C LEU A 2 16.67 -28.06 17.58
N LYS A 3 17.53 -28.47 16.63
CA LYS A 3 17.92 -27.64 15.47
C LYS A 3 16.79 -27.38 14.45
N THR A 4 15.71 -28.16 14.50
CA THR A 4 14.57 -28.01 13.58
C THR A 4 13.55 -26.99 14.10
N ILE A 5 13.47 -26.79 15.41
CA ILE A 5 12.49 -25.87 16.02
C ILE A 5 12.90 -24.41 15.81
N PHE A 6 14.20 -24.10 15.86
CA PHE A 6 14.68 -22.73 15.64
C PHE A 6 14.49 -22.23 14.21
N LYS A 7 14.57 -23.10 13.19
CA LYS A 7 14.29 -22.72 11.80
C LYS A 7 12.83 -22.28 11.56
N ASN A 8 11.89 -22.76 12.38
CA ASN A 8 10.49 -22.34 12.31
C ASN A 8 10.20 -21.05 13.09
N LEU A 9 11.07 -20.68 14.04
CA LEU A 9 10.92 -19.42 14.79
C LEU A 9 11.51 -18.23 14.03
N ASP A 10 12.60 -18.45 13.28
CA ASP A 10 13.17 -17.43 12.36
C ASP A 10 12.19 -17.08 11.23
N PHE A 11 11.32 -18.02 10.82
CA PHE A 11 10.26 -17.76 9.82
C PHE A 11 9.08 -16.94 10.38
N MET A 12 9.00 -16.80 11.71
CA MET A 12 7.91 -16.14 12.45
C MET A 12 8.31 -14.78 13.02
N LEU A 13 9.58 -14.38 12.89
CA LEU A 13 10.11 -13.06 13.24
C LEU A 13 10.42 -12.27 11.96
N VAL A 14 9.47 -12.18 11.02
CA VAL A 14 9.50 -11.04 10.10
C VAL A 14 9.14 -9.84 10.97
N LEU A 15 10.10 -8.93 11.17
CA LEU A 15 9.84 -7.62 11.78
C LEU A 15 8.91 -6.85 10.84
N ASP A 16 7.61 -7.12 10.92
CA ASP A 16 6.60 -6.36 10.21
C ASP A 16 6.61 -4.94 10.77
N MET A 17 7.13 -4.01 9.98
CA MET A 17 7.15 -2.60 10.32
C MET A 17 5.76 -2.03 10.03
N ARG A 18 5.08 -1.58 11.08
CA ARG A 18 3.79 -0.89 10.96
C ARG A 18 4.05 0.60 10.81
N LEU A 19 3.88 1.09 9.59
CA LEU A 19 4.16 2.45 9.17
C LEU A 19 2.85 3.19 8.89
N LYS A 20 2.90 4.51 8.93
CA LYS A 20 1.74 5.35 8.59
C LYS A 20 2.17 6.64 7.91
N SER A 21 1.34 7.11 7.00
CA SER A 21 1.42 8.47 6.45
C SER A 21 0.09 9.18 6.56
N VAL A 22 0.16 10.51 6.67
CA VAL A 22 -0.99 11.41 6.57
C VAL A 22 -0.58 12.49 5.58
N TYR A 23 -1.18 12.46 4.41
CA TYR A 23 -0.79 13.29 3.27
C TYR A 23 -1.97 14.09 2.76
N LYS A 24 -1.82 15.42 2.70
CA LYS A 24 -2.79 16.29 2.04
C LYS A 24 -2.34 16.49 0.60
N ILE A 25 -3.07 15.89 -0.34
CA ILE A 25 -2.75 15.98 -1.76
C ILE A 25 -2.88 17.46 -2.20
N PRO A 26 -1.91 18.02 -2.93
CA PRO A 26 -1.99 19.38 -3.46
C PRO A 26 -3.29 19.59 -4.24
N ASN A 27 -4.08 20.59 -3.83
CA ASN A 27 -5.42 20.87 -4.38
C ASN A 27 -6.42 19.69 -4.32
N GLY A 28 -6.09 18.64 -3.58
CA GLY A 28 -6.89 17.44 -3.42
C GLY A 28 -7.33 17.26 -1.97
N LYS A 29 -7.48 15.99 -1.59
CA LYS A 29 -8.04 15.57 -0.33
C LYS A 29 -7.00 14.90 0.57
N LEU A 30 -7.38 14.67 1.81
CA LEU A 30 -6.57 14.00 2.83
C LEU A 30 -6.54 12.50 2.54
N LEU A 31 -5.33 11.97 2.41
CA LEU A 31 -5.01 10.57 2.31
C LEU A 31 -4.29 10.12 3.58
N LYS A 32 -4.70 8.97 4.13
CA LYS A 32 -4.04 8.29 5.24
C LYS A 32 -3.73 6.87 4.80
N VAL A 33 -2.46 6.49 4.89
CA VAL A 33 -2.02 5.13 4.58
C VAL A 33 -1.50 4.49 5.86
N PHE A 34 -1.94 3.26 6.12
CA PHE A 34 -1.35 2.37 7.11
C PHE A 34 -0.71 1.22 6.36
N LEU A 35 0.56 0.94 6.64
CA LEU A 35 1.35 -0.02 5.87
C LEU A 35 2.03 -1.01 6.80
N ASP A 36 1.71 -2.28 6.66
CA ASP A 36 2.51 -3.38 7.20
C ASP A 36 3.57 -3.72 6.14
N TYR A 37 4.83 -3.43 6.44
CA TYR A 37 5.96 -3.45 5.50
C TYR A 37 7.02 -4.46 5.92
N ASP A 38 7.53 -5.21 4.94
CA ASP A 38 8.70 -6.09 5.09
C ASP A 38 9.94 -5.39 4.53
N PRO A 39 10.81 -4.86 5.41
CA PRO A 39 11.98 -4.11 4.99
C PRO A 39 13.06 -4.97 4.33
N GLU A 40 13.12 -6.27 4.64
CA GLU A 40 14.13 -7.16 4.08
C GLU A 40 13.84 -7.47 2.61
N LYS A 41 12.55 -7.67 2.28
CA LYS A 41 12.11 -7.98 0.91
C LYS A 41 11.68 -6.73 0.13
N ASN A 42 11.55 -5.59 0.82
CA ASN A 42 10.93 -4.37 0.30
C ASN A 42 9.53 -4.63 -0.25
N LEU A 43 8.65 -5.26 0.54
CA LEU A 43 7.30 -5.66 0.11
C LEU A 43 6.20 -5.14 1.03
N ILE A 44 5.07 -4.78 0.43
CA ILE A 44 3.81 -4.52 1.13
C ILE A 44 3.25 -5.86 1.63
N LYS A 45 3.08 -6.05 2.95
CA LYS A 45 2.35 -7.21 3.51
C LYS A 45 0.86 -6.95 3.55
N LYS A 46 0.50 -5.76 4.02
CA LYS A 46 -0.87 -5.26 4.09
C LYS A 46 -0.83 -3.74 3.98
N ILE A 47 -1.84 -3.17 3.36
CA ILE A 47 -2.04 -1.73 3.27
C ILE A 47 -3.50 -1.44 3.60
N SER A 48 -3.76 -0.32 4.27
CA SER A 48 -5.08 0.27 4.42
C SER A 48 -5.05 1.73 3.98
N ILE A 49 -5.97 2.09 3.10
CA ILE A 49 -6.05 3.38 2.40
C ILE A 49 -7.36 4.04 2.86
N THR A 50 -7.24 5.15 3.59
CA THR A 50 -8.40 5.88 4.13
C THR A 50 -8.22 7.37 3.93
N GLY A 51 -9.27 8.16 4.10
CA GLY A 51 -9.19 9.59 3.85
C GLY A 51 -10.56 10.23 3.72
N ASP A 52 -10.59 11.45 3.18
CA ASP A 52 -11.82 12.16 2.82
C ASP A 52 -12.03 12.23 1.29
N PHE A 53 -11.33 11.40 0.49
CA PHE A 53 -11.51 11.19 -0.95
C PHE A 53 -12.75 10.36 -1.29
N PHE A 54 -13.20 10.46 -2.54
CA PHE A 54 -14.24 9.59 -3.08
C PHE A 54 -13.66 8.70 -4.18
N VAL A 55 -14.19 7.48 -4.27
CA VAL A 55 -13.85 6.50 -5.30
C VAL A 55 -15.15 5.89 -5.81
N TYR A 56 -15.25 5.73 -7.13
CA TYR A 56 -16.36 5.05 -7.76
C TYR A 56 -15.82 3.97 -8.71
N PRO A 57 -16.25 2.71 -8.59
CA PRO A 57 -17.06 2.13 -7.50
C PRO A 57 -16.36 2.15 -6.13
N GLU A 58 -17.12 2.16 -5.02
CA GLU A 58 -16.57 2.30 -3.65
C GLU A 58 -15.74 1.07 -3.22
N GLU A 59 -16.17 -0.13 -3.64
CA GLU A 59 -15.51 -1.41 -3.35
C GLU A 59 -14.09 -1.52 -3.94
N THR A 60 -13.72 -0.62 -4.86
CA THR A 60 -12.42 -0.65 -5.52
C THR A 60 -11.27 -0.25 -4.62
N VAL A 61 -11.52 0.44 -3.50
CA VAL A 61 -10.49 0.72 -2.49
C VAL A 61 -9.96 -0.59 -1.91
N GLU A 62 -10.85 -1.49 -1.48
CA GLU A 62 -10.48 -2.80 -0.93
C GLU A 62 -9.77 -3.67 -1.98
N LEU A 63 -10.18 -3.56 -3.24
CA LEU A 63 -9.52 -4.24 -4.36
C LEU A 63 -8.08 -3.75 -4.55
N ILE A 64 -7.85 -2.43 -4.56
CA ILE A 64 -6.51 -1.84 -4.65
C ILE A 64 -5.66 -2.33 -3.47
N GLU A 65 -6.17 -2.27 -2.24
CA GLU A 65 -5.45 -2.74 -1.06
C GLU A 65 -5.04 -4.22 -1.16
N LYS A 66 -5.94 -5.06 -1.68
CA LYS A 66 -5.67 -6.48 -1.91
C LYS A 66 -4.61 -6.70 -2.98
N GLU A 67 -4.68 -5.97 -4.09
CA GLU A 67 -3.75 -6.13 -5.22
C GLU A 67 -2.38 -5.53 -5.00
N LEU A 68 -2.25 -4.61 -4.04
CA LEU A 68 -0.95 -4.08 -3.62
C LEU A 68 -0.20 -5.01 -2.66
N ARG A 69 -0.82 -6.07 -2.13
CA ARG A 69 -0.11 -7.04 -1.28
C ARG A 69 0.93 -7.81 -2.09
N GLY A 70 2.13 -7.92 -1.54
CA GLY A 70 3.28 -8.55 -2.19
C GLY A 70 3.91 -7.68 -3.29
N ILE A 71 3.45 -6.45 -3.49
CA ILE A 71 4.07 -5.49 -4.41
C ILE A 71 5.24 -4.81 -3.71
N ARG A 72 6.28 -4.53 -4.49
CA ARG A 72 7.47 -3.82 -4.02
C ARG A 72 7.14 -2.35 -3.72
N VAL A 73 7.65 -1.81 -2.61
CA VAL A 73 7.53 -0.37 -2.32
C VAL A 73 8.57 0.38 -3.16
N ASP A 74 8.20 0.62 -4.41
CA ASP A 74 8.99 1.30 -5.43
C ASP A 74 8.04 2.17 -6.26
N LYS A 75 8.44 3.43 -6.51
CA LYS A 75 7.56 4.45 -7.08
C LYS A 75 7.00 4.04 -8.44
N ASP A 76 7.85 3.53 -9.34
CA ASP A 76 7.45 3.20 -10.71
C ASP A 76 6.63 1.89 -10.74
N VAL A 77 7.01 0.92 -9.93
CA VAL A 77 6.27 -0.35 -9.78
C VAL A 77 4.85 -0.09 -9.27
N LEU A 78 4.72 0.72 -8.20
CA LEU A 78 3.43 1.06 -7.63
C LEU A 78 2.59 1.87 -8.61
N LEU A 79 3.17 2.87 -9.28
CA LEU A 79 2.44 3.70 -10.24
C LEU A 79 1.89 2.87 -11.39
N SER A 80 2.71 1.99 -11.97
CA SER A 80 2.29 1.09 -13.06
C SER A 80 1.18 0.15 -12.59
N LYS A 81 1.33 -0.46 -11.40
CA LYS A 81 0.33 -1.37 -10.84
C LYS A 81 -1.00 -0.67 -10.59
N ILE A 82 -0.98 0.51 -9.97
CA ILE A 82 -2.18 1.29 -9.63
C ILE A 82 -2.89 1.77 -10.90
N LYS A 83 -2.16 2.31 -11.88
CA LYS A 83 -2.75 2.71 -13.18
C LYS A 83 -3.41 1.54 -13.89
N SER A 84 -2.78 0.37 -13.90
CA SER A 84 -3.37 -0.83 -14.48
C SER A 84 -4.68 -1.23 -13.81
N ILE A 85 -4.79 -1.11 -12.48
CA ILE A 85 -6.04 -1.39 -11.76
C ILE A 85 -7.11 -0.35 -12.12
N ILE A 86 -6.75 0.94 -12.12
CA ILE A 86 -7.66 2.04 -12.49
C ILE A 86 -8.26 1.83 -13.87
N GLU A 87 -7.42 1.54 -14.86
CA GLU A 87 -7.86 1.31 -16.25
C GLU A 87 -8.72 0.05 -16.38
N ARG A 88 -8.32 -1.05 -15.71
CA ARG A 88 -9.02 -2.34 -15.80
C ARG A 88 -10.40 -2.31 -15.16
N GLU A 89 -10.54 -1.61 -14.03
CA GLU A 89 -11.78 -1.56 -13.24
C GLU A 89 -12.63 -0.32 -13.53
N GLY A 90 -12.13 0.61 -14.35
CA GLY A 90 -12.83 1.87 -14.66
C GLY A 90 -12.99 2.77 -13.43
N ILE A 91 -11.95 2.88 -12.60
CA ILE A 91 -12.00 3.61 -11.33
C ILE A 91 -11.99 5.12 -11.57
N GLU A 92 -12.94 5.81 -10.96
CA GLU A 92 -12.95 7.27 -10.90
C GLU A 92 -12.58 7.75 -9.49
N PHE A 93 -11.52 8.53 -9.38
CA PHE A 93 -11.12 9.19 -8.14
C PHE A 93 -11.54 10.65 -8.12
N ILE A 94 -12.03 11.12 -6.96
CA ILE A 94 -12.31 12.55 -6.72
C ILE A 94 -11.51 13.04 -5.52
N GLY A 95 -10.58 13.95 -5.78
CA GLY A 95 -9.66 14.50 -4.76
C GLY A 95 -8.44 13.64 -4.47
N LEU A 96 -8.24 12.58 -5.25
CA LEU A 96 -7.11 11.66 -5.25
C LEU A 96 -6.76 11.33 -6.72
N ASP A 97 -5.51 11.00 -6.98
CA ASP A 97 -5.04 10.45 -8.26
C ASP A 97 -3.99 9.35 -8.00
N ALA A 98 -3.56 8.66 -9.06
CA ALA A 98 -2.62 7.55 -8.94
C ALA A 98 -1.28 8.03 -8.35
N GLU A 99 -0.78 9.17 -8.82
CA GLU A 99 0.46 9.79 -8.36
C GLU A 99 0.38 10.17 -6.87
N GLY A 100 -0.71 10.78 -6.43
CA GLY A 100 -0.96 11.14 -5.04
C GLY A 100 -1.10 9.92 -4.12
N LEU A 101 -1.72 8.84 -4.61
CA LEU A 101 -1.77 7.56 -3.88
C LEU A 101 -0.37 6.97 -3.71
N VAL A 102 0.44 6.91 -4.78
CA VAL A 102 1.82 6.42 -4.72
C VAL A 102 2.64 7.26 -3.76
N GLU A 103 2.57 8.58 -3.84
CA GLU A 103 3.30 9.48 -2.95
C GLU A 103 2.90 9.25 -1.48
N GLY A 104 1.60 9.10 -1.20
CA GLY A 104 1.12 8.76 0.13
C GLY A 104 1.69 7.43 0.65
N ILE A 105 1.86 6.42 -0.21
CA ILE A 105 2.49 5.15 0.16
C ILE A 105 3.99 5.33 0.41
N MET A 106 4.69 6.04 -0.48
CA MET A 106 6.13 6.29 -0.35
C MET A 106 6.48 7.06 0.93
N LEU A 107 5.62 7.99 1.36
CA LEU A 107 5.77 8.72 2.62
C LEU A 107 5.71 7.84 3.88
N CYS A 108 5.23 6.59 3.80
CA CYS A 108 5.29 5.66 4.93
C CYS A 108 6.72 5.18 5.20
N VAL A 109 7.55 5.07 4.17
CA VAL A 109 8.90 4.46 4.22
C VAL A 109 10.03 5.50 4.04
N ALA A 110 9.67 6.78 3.92
CA ALA A 110 10.59 7.90 3.73
C ALA A 110 11.32 8.31 5.02
#